data_AF-A0A1H0UKM4-F1
#
_entry.id   AF-A0A1H0UKM4-F1
#
_cell.length_a   1.000
_cell.length_b   1.000
_cell.length_c   1.000
_cell.angle_alpha   90.00
_cell.angle_beta   90.00
_cell.angle_gamma   90.00
#
_symmetry.space_group_name_H-M   'P 1'
#
loop_
_entity.id
_entity.type
_entity.pdbx_description
1 polymer ?
#
loop_
_entity_poly.entity_id
_entity_poly.type
_entity_poly.pdbx_seq_one_letter_code
_entity_poly.pdbx_strand_id
1 'polypeptide(L)'
;MDKQIAVWLLKRGYADDVEQGVRFAEALAKDEITDEMLDTLGHNIDVFMTVGGPVTAENLLPFMQEKYQMAVKLIKFWSENPKDTNAVFFFNECRKNGVEVKE
;
A
#
# COMPACT_ATOMS: atom_id res chain seq x y z
N MET A 1 1.57 11.20 4.78
CA MET A 1 2.22 10.11 4.04
C MET A 1 1.46 8.81 4.20
N ASP A 2 1.15 8.36 5.41
CA ASP A 2 0.48 7.07 5.68
C ASP A 2 -0.87 6.93 4.96
N LYS A 3 -1.72 7.96 4.97
CA LYS A 3 -2.98 7.98 4.21
C LYS A 3 -2.79 7.89 2.68
N GLN A 4 -1.68 8.40 2.16
CA GLN A 4 -1.36 8.27 0.72
C GLN A 4 -0.87 6.86 0.42
N ILE A 5 -0.08 6.26 1.32
CA ILE A 5 0.32 4.84 1.23
C ILE A 5 -0.92 3.94 1.28
N ALA A 6 -1.88 4.23 2.16
CA ALA A 6 -3.14 3.50 2.23
C ALA A 6 -3.91 3.54 0.89
N VAL A 7 -4.01 4.71 0.26
CA VAL A 7 -4.60 4.83 -1.08
C VAL A 7 -3.79 4.04 -2.13
N TRP A 8 -2.47 4.05 -2.02
CA TRP A 8 -1.62 3.25 -2.92
C TRP A 8 -1.87 1.74 -2.73
N LEU A 9 -1.93 1.25 -1.49
CA LEU A 9 -2.24 -0.15 -1.17
C LEU A 9 -3.61 -0.55 -1.73
N LEU A 10 -4.64 0.29 -1.50
CA LEU A 10 -5.98 0.11 -2.06
C LEU A 10 -5.95 -0.01 -3.58
N LYS A 11 -5.27 0.91 -4.28
CA LYS A 11 -5.19 0.89 -5.75
C LYS A 11 -4.41 -0.28 -6.33
N ARG A 12 -3.59 -0.93 -5.52
CA ARG A 12 -2.86 -2.15 -5.88
C ARG A 12 -3.58 -3.43 -5.47
N GLY A 13 -4.78 -3.32 -4.87
CA GLY A 13 -5.57 -4.46 -4.41
C GLY A 13 -4.99 -5.14 -3.17
N TYR A 14 -4.21 -4.42 -2.37
CA TYR A 14 -3.65 -4.92 -1.12
C TYR A 14 -4.48 -4.55 0.11
N ALA A 15 -5.50 -3.72 -0.07
CA ALA A 15 -6.48 -3.36 0.95
C ALA A 15 -7.83 -3.16 0.25
N ASP A 16 -8.91 -3.43 0.96
CA ASP A 16 -10.29 -3.31 0.46
C ASP A 16 -10.83 -1.89 0.60
N ASP A 17 -10.34 -1.14 1.58
CA ASP A 17 -10.66 0.26 1.80
C ASP A 17 -9.47 1.07 2.35
N VAL A 18 -9.66 2.38 2.47
CA VAL A 18 -8.62 3.31 2.92
C VAL A 18 -8.29 3.13 4.40
N GLU A 19 -9.27 2.83 5.26
CA GLU A 19 -9.04 2.69 6.69
C GLU A 19 -8.24 1.43 7.00
N GLN A 20 -8.55 0.33 6.31
CA GLN A 20 -7.75 -0.89 6.31
C GLN A 20 -6.34 -0.61 5.77
N GLY A 21 -6.24 0.11 4.65
CA GLY A 21 -4.94 0.52 4.10
C GLY A 21 -4.10 1.34 5.08
N VAL A 22 -4.71 2.18 5.93
CA VAL A 22 -4.01 2.93 6.99
C VAL A 22 -3.47 1.96 8.05
N ARG A 23 -4.29 1.05 8.57
CA ARG A 23 -3.85 0.03 9.53
C ARG A 23 -2.70 -0.80 8.99
N PHE A 24 -2.77 -1.16 7.71
CA PHE A 24 -1.72 -1.94 7.03
C PHE A 24 -0.43 -1.14 6.89
N ALA A 25 -0.51 0.12 6.45
CA ALA A 25 0.65 1.00 6.37
C ALA A 25 1.31 1.21 7.74
N GLU A 26 0.53 1.38 8.82
CA GLU A 26 1.04 1.53 10.19
C GLU A 26 1.75 0.27 10.71
N ALA A 27 1.22 -0.91 10.41
CA ALA A 27 1.87 -2.18 10.77
C ALA A 27 3.16 -2.41 9.96
N LEU A 28 3.13 -2.12 8.65
CA LEU A 28 4.33 -2.22 7.80
C LEU A 28 5.41 -1.21 8.21
N ALA A 29 5.04 -0.03 8.72
CA ALA A 29 6.01 0.90 9.30
C ALA A 29 6.74 0.34 10.55
N LYS A 30 6.22 -0.73 11.16
CA LYS A 30 6.79 -1.44 12.32
C LYS A 30 7.38 -2.80 11.96
N ASP A 31 7.48 -3.12 10.67
CA ASP A 31 7.90 -4.44 10.18
C ASP A 31 6.99 -5.61 10.64
N GLU A 32 5.68 -5.34 10.75
CA GLU A 32 4.69 -6.33 11.22
C GLU A 32 3.70 -6.74 10.11
N ILE A 33 3.29 -8.00 10.15
CA ILE A 33 2.11 -8.52 9.43
C ILE A 33 1.04 -8.83 10.47
N THR A 34 -0.17 -8.30 10.25
CA THR A 34 -1.32 -8.52 11.11
C THR A 34 -2.16 -9.70 10.60
N ASP A 35 -2.98 -10.28 11.49
CA ASP A 35 -3.94 -11.32 11.09
C ASP A 35 -4.91 -10.82 10.02
N GLU A 36 -5.34 -9.56 10.11
CA GLU A 36 -6.19 -8.91 9.10
C GLU A 36 -5.50 -8.86 7.73
N MET A 37 -4.19 -8.57 7.67
CA MET A 37 -3.42 -8.62 6.42
C MET A 37 -3.33 -10.03 5.86
N LEU A 38 -3.13 -11.04 6.71
CA LEU A 38 -3.07 -12.44 6.27
C LEU A 38 -4.39 -12.93 5.70
N ASP A 39 -5.51 -12.58 6.33
CA ASP A 39 -6.85 -12.93 5.85
C ASP A 39 -7.13 -12.26 4.50
N THR A 40 -6.85 -10.95 4.40
CA THR A 40 -7.07 -10.17 3.17
C THR A 40 -6.18 -10.63 2.02
N LEU A 41 -4.88 -10.79 2.27
CA LEU A 41 -3.88 -11.05 1.23
C LEU A 41 -3.66 -12.55 0.98
N GLY A 42 -4.05 -13.42 1.90
CA GLY A 42 -4.00 -14.87 1.73
C GLY A 42 -4.88 -15.37 0.57
N HIS A 43 -5.92 -14.60 0.23
CA HIS A 43 -6.81 -14.87 -0.91
C HIS A 43 -6.44 -14.10 -2.18
N ASN A 44 -5.43 -13.21 -2.12
CA ASN A 44 -5.00 -12.42 -3.26
C ASN A 44 -4.14 -13.27 -4.22
N ILE A 45 -4.58 -13.41 -5.47
CA ILE A 45 -3.92 -14.28 -6.47
C ILE A 45 -2.51 -13.78 -6.84
N ASP A 46 -2.29 -12.47 -6.91
CA ASP A 46 -0.99 -11.90 -7.27
C ASP A 46 0.02 -12.13 -6.14
N VAL A 47 -0.44 -12.00 -4.89
CA VAL A 47 0.35 -12.34 -3.69
C VAL A 47 0.69 -13.82 -3.71
N PHE A 48 -0.30 -14.70 -3.87
CA PHE A 48 -0.09 -16.15 -3.92
C PHE A 48 0.91 -16.56 -5.01
N MET A 49 0.79 -16.00 -6.22
CA MET A 49 1.72 -16.27 -7.33
C MET A 49 3.14 -15.78 -7.06
N THR A 50 3.32 -14.81 -6.16
CA THR A 50 4.63 -14.24 -5.82
C THR A 50 5.28 -14.94 -4.62
N VAL A 51 4.53 -15.14 -3.53
CA VAL A 51 5.07 -15.68 -2.26
C VAL A 51 4.91 -17.19 -2.13
N GLY A 52 4.05 -17.81 -2.96
CA GLY A 52 3.72 -19.23 -2.91
C GLY A 52 2.68 -19.60 -1.86
N GLY A 53 2.28 -20.88 -1.86
CA GLY A 53 1.32 -21.44 -0.92
C GLY A 53 1.96 -22.36 0.12
N PRO A 54 1.57 -22.27 1.41
CA PRO A 54 0.62 -21.31 1.99
C PRO A 54 1.21 -19.90 2.17
N VAL A 55 0.37 -18.87 2.09
CA VAL A 55 0.74 -17.50 2.50
C VAL A 55 0.85 -17.47 4.03
N THR A 56 1.99 -17.02 4.54
CA THR A 56 2.30 -16.96 5.97
C THR A 56 2.88 -15.58 6.31
N ALA A 57 2.91 -15.20 7.59
CA ALA A 57 3.54 -13.94 7.99
C ALA A 57 5.02 -13.86 7.54
N GLU A 58 5.74 -14.99 7.60
CA GLU A 58 7.16 -15.07 7.25
C GLU A 58 7.42 -14.79 5.76
N ASN A 59 6.56 -15.27 4.85
CA ASN A 59 6.73 -15.02 3.41
C ASN A 59 6.01 -13.75 2.93
N LEU A 60 4.96 -13.32 3.62
CA LEU A 60 4.21 -12.12 3.28
C LEU A 60 4.94 -10.84 3.70
N LEU A 61 5.63 -10.85 4.85
CA LEU A 61 6.31 -9.67 5.36
C LEU A 61 7.35 -9.12 4.38
N PRO A 62 8.31 -9.91 3.85
CA PRO A 62 9.29 -9.39 2.89
C PRO A 62 8.64 -8.81 1.63
N PHE A 63 7.59 -9.47 1.12
CA PHE A 63 6.85 -9.01 -0.04
C PHE A 63 6.16 -7.66 0.23
N MET A 64 5.42 -7.55 1.33
CA MET A 64 4.70 -6.32 1.66
C MET A 64 5.66 -5.19 2.03
N GLN A 65 6.80 -5.49 2.65
CA GLN A 65 7.86 -4.50 2.87
C GLN A 65 8.41 -3.95 1.55
N GLU A 66 8.67 -4.80 0.56
CA GLU A 66 9.09 -4.32 -0.76
C GLU A 66 8.06 -3.35 -1.38
N LYS A 67 6.77 -3.68 -1.28
CA LYS A 67 5.68 -2.83 -1.80
C LYS A 67 5.52 -1.53 -1.02
N TYR A 68 5.63 -1.59 0.30
CA TYR A 68 5.61 -0.43 1.17
C TYR A 68 6.75 0.54 0.85
N GLN A 69 7.98 0.04 0.76
CA GLN A 69 9.15 0.86 0.41
C GLN A 69 9.05 1.45 -1.00
N MET A 70 8.46 0.71 -1.95
CA MET A 70 8.16 1.24 -3.29
C MET A 70 7.14 2.38 -3.23
N ALA A 71 6.06 2.22 -2.48
CA ALA A 71 5.04 3.26 -2.30
C ALA A 71 5.65 4.53 -1.68
N VAL A 72 6.46 4.40 -0.62
CA VAL A 72 7.17 5.51 0.03
C VAL A 72 8.04 6.27 -0.99
N LYS A 73 8.84 5.56 -1.78
CA LYS A 73 9.72 6.18 -2.79
C LYS A 73 8.93 6.91 -3.88
N LEU A 74 7.87 6.28 -4.40
CA LEU A 74 7.03 6.88 -5.45
C LEU A 74 6.30 8.11 -4.94
N ILE A 75 5.68 8.04 -3.77
CA ILE A 75 4.91 9.16 -3.19
C ILE A 75 5.85 10.34 -2.91
N LYS A 76 7.06 10.08 -2.39
CA LYS A 76 8.07 11.11 -2.22
C LYS A 76 8.45 11.76 -3.55
N PHE A 77 8.78 10.95 -4.55
CA PHE A 77 9.13 11.44 -5.89
C PHE A 77 8.00 12.28 -6.50
N TRP A 78 6.75 11.84 -6.40
CA TRP A 78 5.59 12.56 -6.93
C TRP A 78 5.30 13.87 -6.19
N SER A 79 5.58 13.91 -4.87
CA SER A 79 5.47 15.14 -4.09
C SER A 79 6.53 16.17 -4.51
N GLU A 80 7.73 15.71 -4.89
CA GLU A 80 8.80 16.56 -5.43
C GLU A 80 8.57 16.93 -6.90
N ASN A 81 7.75 16.16 -7.63
CA ASN A 81 7.48 16.32 -9.06
C ASN A 81 5.96 16.30 -9.35
N PRO A 82 5.19 17.28 -8.85
CA PRO A 82 3.72 17.25 -8.92
C PRO A 82 3.15 17.35 -10.34
N LYS A 83 3.96 17.73 -11.33
CA LYS A 83 3.59 17.78 -12.75
C LYS A 83 3.78 16.45 -13.49
N ASP A 84 4.41 15.45 -12.86
CA ASP A 84 4.48 14.11 -13.44
C ASP A 84 3.06 13.55 -13.63
N THR A 85 2.82 12.92 -14.78
CA THR A 85 1.49 12.41 -15.11
C THR A 85 0.98 11.42 -14.06
N ASN A 86 1.86 10.54 -13.54
CA ASN A 86 1.46 9.58 -12.51
C ASN A 86 1.22 10.27 -11.16
N ALA A 87 2.00 11.31 -10.83
CA ALA A 87 1.74 12.14 -9.66
C ALA A 87 0.34 12.75 -9.71
N VAL A 88 -0.04 13.35 -10.86
CA VAL A 88 -1.37 13.95 -11.05
C VAL A 88 -2.48 12.91 -10.88
N PHE A 89 -2.35 11.74 -11.53
CA PHE A 89 -3.33 10.67 -11.39
C PHE A 89 -3.45 10.18 -9.95
N PHE A 90 -2.31 9.93 -9.29
CA PHE A 90 -2.28 9.43 -7.92
C PHE A 90 -2.87 10.43 -6.92
N PHE A 91 -2.54 11.72 -7.02
CA PHE A 91 -3.08 12.73 -6.12
C PHE A 91 -4.57 13.00 -6.36
N ASN A 92 -5.06 12.84 -7.60
CA ASN A 92 -6.50 12.84 -7.85
C ASN A 92 -7.19 11.63 -7.19
N GLU A 93 -6.59 10.45 -7.21
CA GLU A 93 -7.11 9.30 -6.46
C GLU A 93 -7.09 9.54 -4.95
N CYS A 94 -6.05 10.18 -4.41
CA CYS A 94 -6.02 10.58 -3.00
C CYS A 94 -7.21 11.49 -2.66
N ARG A 95 -7.45 12.54 -3.46
CA ARG A 95 -8.57 13.47 -3.26
C ARG A 95 -9.93 12.79 -3.34
N LYS A 96 -10.13 11.86 -4.28
CA LYS A 96 -11.37 11.05 -4.39
C LYS A 96 -11.63 10.20 -3.15
N ASN A 97 -10.57 9.80 -2.45
CA ASN A 97 -10.63 9.01 -1.23
C ASN A 97 -10.58 9.88 0.05
N GLY A 98 -10.77 11.20 -0.06
CA GLY A 98 -10.78 12.11 1.10
C GLY A 98 -9.40 12.30 1.75
N VAL A 99 -8.31 11.97 1.06
CA VAL A 99 -6.94 12.13 1.54
C VAL A 99 -6.38 13.47 1.04
N GLU A 100 -6.12 14.38 1.98
CA GLU A 100 -5.45 15.64 1.69
C GLU A 100 -4.03 15.41 1.18
N VAL A 101 -3.72 16.04 0.06
CA VAL A 101 -2.37 16.12 -0.51
C VAL A 101 -1.89 17.54 -0.25
N LYS A 102 -0.91 17.72 0.64
CA LYS A 102 -0.26 19.02 0.79
C LYS A 102 0.63 19.24 -0.44
N GLU A 103 0.31 20.28 -1.20
CA GLU A 103 1.07 20.77 -2.35
C GLU A 103 2.38 21.45 -1.92
#